data_AF-X1KZL3-F1
#
_entry.id   AF-X1KZL3-F1
#
_cell.length_a   1.000
_cell.length_b   1.000
_cell.length_c   1.000
_cell.angle_alpha   90.00
_cell.angle_beta   90.00
_cell.angle_gamma   90.00
#
_symmetry.space_group_name_H-M   'P 1'
#
loop_
_entity.id
_entity.type
_entity.pdbx_description
1 polymer ?
#
loop_
_entity_poly.entity_id
_entity_poly.type
_entity_poly.pdbx_seq_one_letter_code
_entity_poly.pdbx_strand_id
1 'polypeptide(L)'
;KLRTLADKMWGACDGTTVKQNRYGKGKVVWGLNARQWLSQESIGPDFSCQTAKHAAHLDYIHRQTKDTDIYFVRNKSLLPVSADCLFRVKDRTPQLWDPTNGSMEPMFVYKTVDGGTSVRLDLPPGGSVFVVFGKSYASGSIDSVVRTSEMNDASLPAERVVEMGITSTTIQCWQNGQYTLTDSNGQKKQVKVDTLPAPLILAGEWKVAFDPKWGAPAEVKMPKLISWTDHENEGVKYYSGAGFYTKTFNVPANWLASGRGVYLDLGDVRELAEVFVNGKSAGVLWKPPFRADITSLVKPGANKLKIEVMNLWVNRLSGDLKLPAEKKFTRTNITSDSWSIQPAGLLGPVRLLPSVHVMVDIDGSPTGDPIDGTLFTFYVDDSSEIELVSALTALKNHILNNPPLSSAEIAAHKATIDTRRVLFGSRYNVMVAGFDLVGTYDTEIGPLWVTGSPIQSFTRSSTTNDIHWAVYNVMQYIMDSAYTKQNILSYKDLFDGFKFGSSADFPGAVEPPADPEATHTATINGSFLKTFGRDTMGWLSPARKPTGTYLAPGSIATITVPSSLPQNGCLRSSVQQRYVHIQAGEPQSV
;
A
#
# COMPACT_ATOMS: atom_id res chain seq x y z
N LYS A 1 -4.98 -33.88 -54.59
CA LYS A 1 -5.82 -33.13 -53.62
C LYS A 1 -5.00 -32.15 -52.78
N LEU A 2 -4.01 -32.59 -51.99
CA LEU A 2 -3.15 -31.68 -51.21
C LEU A 2 -2.43 -30.63 -52.08
N ARG A 3 -1.77 -31.07 -53.15
CA ARG A 3 -1.08 -30.18 -54.10
C ARG A 3 -2.00 -29.09 -54.66
N THR A 4 -3.19 -29.48 -55.12
CA THR A 4 -4.22 -28.55 -55.60
C THR A 4 -4.66 -27.52 -54.56
N LEU A 5 -4.71 -27.90 -53.28
CA LEU A 5 -5.04 -26.96 -52.20
C LEU A 5 -3.87 -26.01 -51.93
N ALA A 6 -2.64 -26.53 -51.90
CA ALA A 6 -1.44 -25.74 -51.72
C ALA A 6 -1.27 -24.72 -52.86
N ASP A 7 -1.43 -25.14 -54.12
CA ASP A 7 -1.32 -24.26 -55.30
C ASP A 7 -2.33 -23.11 -55.24
N LYS A 8 -3.57 -23.38 -54.79
CA LYS A 8 -4.60 -22.34 -54.61
C LYS A 8 -4.30 -21.40 -53.44
N MET A 9 -3.79 -21.94 -52.34
CA MET A 9 -3.51 -21.19 -51.11
C MET A 9 -2.29 -20.27 -51.27
N TRP A 10 -1.20 -20.77 -51.87
CA TRP A 10 0.01 -20.00 -52.13
C TRP A 10 -0.09 -19.14 -53.40
N GLY A 11 -0.84 -19.57 -54.42
CA GLY A 11 -1.01 -18.81 -55.65
C GLY A 11 0.34 -18.50 -56.31
N ALA A 12 0.56 -17.24 -56.68
CA ALA A 12 1.83 -16.77 -57.23
C ALA A 12 2.86 -16.38 -56.14
N CYS A 13 2.56 -16.58 -54.85
CA CYS A 13 3.44 -16.20 -53.76
C CYS A 13 4.73 -17.04 -53.78
N ASP A 14 5.86 -16.38 -54.06
CA ASP A 14 7.18 -16.99 -54.21
C ASP A 14 8.15 -16.59 -53.07
N GLY A 15 7.72 -15.70 -52.17
CA GLY A 15 8.51 -15.23 -51.02
C GLY A 15 9.61 -14.24 -51.37
N THR A 16 9.80 -13.91 -52.65
CA THR A 16 10.83 -12.97 -53.12
C THR A 16 10.20 -11.76 -53.79
N THR A 17 9.48 -11.98 -54.88
CA THR A 17 8.88 -10.99 -55.76
C THR A 17 7.40 -10.79 -55.45
N VAL A 18 6.69 -11.88 -55.16
CA VAL A 18 5.31 -11.88 -54.69
C VAL A 18 5.30 -12.46 -53.29
N LYS A 19 5.14 -11.60 -52.28
CA LYS A 19 5.25 -11.97 -50.86
C LYS A 19 3.93 -12.27 -50.17
N GLN A 20 2.81 -12.08 -50.88
CA GLN A 20 1.48 -12.35 -50.33
C GLN A 20 0.54 -12.90 -51.39
N ASN A 21 -0.40 -13.73 -50.97
CA ASN A 21 -1.54 -14.16 -51.77
C ASN A 21 -2.83 -14.04 -50.96
N ARG A 22 -3.91 -13.54 -51.58
CA ARG A 22 -5.23 -13.50 -50.94
C ARG A 22 -5.91 -14.85 -51.15
N TYR A 23 -6.37 -15.47 -50.07
CA TYR A 23 -7.04 -16.77 -50.13
C TYR A 23 -8.27 -16.78 -49.23
N GLY A 24 -9.46 -16.89 -49.83
CA GLY A 24 -10.73 -16.74 -49.14
C GLY A 24 -10.85 -15.36 -48.48
N LYS A 25 -11.13 -15.33 -47.18
CA LYS A 25 -11.22 -14.09 -46.37
C LYS A 25 -9.86 -13.63 -45.83
N GLY A 26 -8.80 -14.43 -45.98
CA GLY A 26 -7.49 -14.19 -45.39
C GLY A 26 -6.39 -13.93 -46.42
N LYS A 27 -5.15 -13.95 -45.92
CA LYS A 27 -3.93 -13.78 -46.70
C LYS A 27 -2.91 -14.84 -46.26
N VAL A 28 -2.07 -15.28 -47.20
CA VAL A 28 -0.89 -16.09 -46.94
C VAL A 28 0.33 -15.25 -47.29
N VAL A 29 1.34 -15.27 -46.43
CA VAL A 29 2.50 -14.37 -46.52
C VAL A 29 3.78 -15.19 -46.44
N TRP A 30 4.73 -14.87 -47.32
CA TRP A 30 6.04 -15.51 -47.40
C TRP A 30 7.14 -14.47 -47.64
N GLY A 31 8.36 -14.74 -47.15
CA GLY A 31 9.49 -13.83 -47.33
C GLY A 31 9.48 -12.60 -46.42
N LEU A 32 8.61 -12.59 -45.39
CA LEU A 32 8.59 -11.64 -44.29
C LEU A 32 8.55 -12.41 -42.97
N ASN A 33 9.27 -11.93 -41.97
CA ASN A 33 9.05 -12.42 -40.60
C ASN A 33 7.76 -11.81 -40.01
N ALA A 34 7.26 -12.39 -38.92
CA ALA A 34 6.02 -11.95 -38.29
C ALA A 34 6.00 -10.45 -37.95
N ARG A 35 7.13 -9.89 -37.47
CA ARG A 35 7.24 -8.47 -37.11
C ARG A 35 7.13 -7.56 -38.34
N GLN A 36 7.79 -7.91 -39.44
CA GLN A 36 7.72 -7.16 -40.69
C GLN A 36 6.31 -7.15 -41.26
N TRP A 37 5.65 -8.31 -41.27
CA TRP A 37 4.27 -8.43 -41.76
C TRP A 37 3.28 -7.64 -40.90
N LEU A 38 3.32 -7.81 -39.57
CA LEU A 38 2.42 -7.10 -38.66
C LEU A 38 2.60 -5.57 -38.79
N SER A 39 3.83 -5.09 -38.95
CA SER A 39 4.09 -3.67 -39.18
C SER A 39 3.49 -3.16 -40.51
N GLN A 40 3.47 -3.97 -41.57
CA GLN A 40 2.85 -3.59 -42.85
C GLN A 40 1.32 -3.52 -42.75
N GLU A 41 0.72 -4.30 -41.85
CA GLU A 41 -0.72 -4.25 -41.55
C GLU A 41 -1.04 -3.22 -40.44
N SER A 42 -0.11 -2.31 -40.12
CA SER A 42 -0.25 -1.29 -39.07
C SER A 42 -0.52 -1.85 -37.67
N ILE A 43 -0.07 -3.08 -37.41
CA ILE A 43 -0.14 -3.74 -36.11
C ILE A 43 1.20 -3.56 -35.42
N GLY A 44 1.28 -2.57 -34.53
CA GLY A 44 2.46 -2.30 -33.71
C GLY A 44 2.77 -3.42 -32.70
N PRO A 45 3.95 -3.37 -32.06
CA PRO A 45 4.34 -4.35 -31.03
C PRO A 45 3.36 -4.32 -29.86
N ASP A 46 3.09 -5.48 -29.28
CA ASP A 46 2.18 -5.60 -28.12
C ASP A 46 2.79 -4.99 -26.84
N PHE A 47 4.11 -5.15 -26.69
CA PHE A 47 4.96 -4.45 -25.73
C PHE A 47 6.28 -4.09 -26.42
N SER A 48 6.85 -2.93 -26.09
CA SER A 48 8.17 -2.53 -26.59
C SER A 48 8.92 -1.67 -25.59
N CYS A 49 10.15 -2.07 -25.25
CA CYS A 49 11.10 -1.20 -24.58
C CYS A 49 11.63 -0.16 -25.57
N GLN A 50 11.29 1.12 -25.39
CA GLN A 50 11.70 2.24 -26.24
C GLN A 50 13.14 2.72 -25.91
N THR A 51 13.64 2.40 -24.73
CA THR A 51 15.05 2.65 -24.37
C THR A 51 15.97 1.56 -24.94
N ALA A 52 16.55 1.80 -26.11
CA ALA A 52 17.29 0.79 -26.90
C ALA A 52 18.34 -0.02 -26.12
N LYS A 53 19.14 0.64 -25.25
CA LYS A 53 20.17 -0.02 -24.44
C LYS A 53 19.64 -1.08 -23.46
N HIS A 54 18.35 -1.07 -23.15
CA HIS A 54 17.71 -2.00 -22.22
C HIS A 54 16.78 -3.00 -22.88
N ALA A 55 16.55 -2.91 -24.19
CA ALA A 55 15.57 -3.73 -24.89
C ALA A 55 15.82 -5.24 -24.78
N ALA A 56 17.09 -5.66 -24.75
CA ALA A 56 17.45 -7.08 -24.61
C ALA A 56 17.28 -7.61 -23.17
N HIS A 57 17.23 -6.71 -22.17
CA HIS A 57 17.16 -7.08 -20.76
C HIS A 57 15.73 -7.31 -20.28
N LEU A 58 14.74 -6.71 -20.94
CA LEU A 58 13.34 -6.87 -20.59
C LEU A 58 12.70 -8.05 -21.33
N ASP A 59 11.75 -8.68 -20.65
CA ASP A 59 10.92 -9.76 -21.16
C ASP A 59 9.52 -9.62 -20.57
N TYR A 60 8.51 -10.11 -21.28
CA TYR A 60 7.12 -9.94 -20.85
C TYR A 60 6.21 -11.10 -21.22
N ILE A 61 5.14 -11.24 -20.44
CA ILE A 61 3.93 -11.97 -20.85
C ILE A 61 2.74 -11.03 -20.74
N HIS A 62 1.73 -11.24 -21.58
CA HIS A 62 0.49 -10.47 -21.60
C HIS A 62 -0.71 -11.41 -21.47
N ARG A 63 -1.62 -11.07 -20.56
CA ARG A 63 -2.93 -11.73 -20.39
C ARG A 63 -4.04 -10.69 -20.43
N GLN A 64 -5.21 -11.10 -20.88
CA GLN A 64 -6.39 -10.24 -20.95
C GLN A 64 -7.59 -10.91 -20.29
N THR A 65 -8.39 -10.12 -19.59
CA THR A 65 -9.76 -10.46 -19.19
C THR A 65 -10.74 -9.69 -20.08
N LYS A 66 -12.04 -9.72 -19.74
CA LYS A 66 -13.06 -8.91 -20.44
C LYS A 66 -12.77 -7.40 -20.37
N ASP A 67 -12.17 -6.94 -19.28
CA ASP A 67 -12.08 -5.52 -18.91
C ASP A 67 -10.68 -5.08 -18.45
N THR A 68 -9.70 -5.97 -18.49
CA THR A 68 -8.34 -5.71 -17.97
C THR A 68 -7.27 -6.29 -18.89
N ASP A 69 -6.20 -5.54 -19.12
CA ASP A 69 -4.95 -6.01 -19.74
C ASP A 69 -3.89 -6.12 -18.64
N ILE A 70 -3.18 -7.25 -18.59
CA ILE A 70 -2.24 -7.60 -17.53
C ILE A 70 -0.91 -7.98 -18.17
N TYR A 71 0.09 -7.11 -18.05
CA TYR A 71 1.45 -7.39 -18.47
C TYR A 71 2.29 -7.76 -17.26
N PHE A 72 3.05 -8.84 -17.33
CA PHE A 72 4.12 -9.11 -16.37
C PHE A 72 5.45 -8.82 -17.07
N VAL A 73 6.20 -7.84 -16.57
CA VAL A 73 7.47 -7.41 -17.14
C VAL A 73 8.58 -7.75 -16.17
N ARG A 74 9.65 -8.40 -16.66
CA ARG A 74 10.82 -8.76 -15.84
C ARG A 74 12.11 -8.26 -16.44
N ASN A 75 13.05 -7.91 -15.57
CA ASN A 75 14.44 -7.68 -15.87
C ASN A 75 15.21 -9.00 -15.78
N LYS A 76 15.71 -9.49 -16.92
CA LYS A 76 16.52 -10.73 -17.00
C LYS A 76 17.99 -10.52 -16.62
N SER A 77 18.41 -9.27 -16.41
CA SER A 77 19.80 -8.94 -16.10
C SER A 77 20.03 -8.79 -14.60
N LEU A 78 21.30 -8.89 -14.19
CA LEU A 78 21.75 -8.58 -12.83
C LEU A 78 22.14 -7.11 -12.66
N LEU A 79 21.73 -6.24 -13.58
CA LEU A 79 21.91 -4.79 -13.51
C LEU A 79 20.54 -4.12 -13.38
N PRO A 80 20.43 -2.98 -12.70
CA PRO A 80 19.19 -2.21 -12.68
C PRO A 80 18.84 -1.74 -14.11
N VAL A 81 17.54 -1.77 -14.43
CA VAL A 81 16.99 -1.32 -15.72
C VAL A 81 16.00 -0.20 -15.47
N SER A 82 16.19 0.91 -16.16
CA SER A 82 15.30 2.07 -16.12
C SER A 82 14.95 2.40 -17.58
N ALA A 83 13.73 2.08 -18.01
CA ALA A 83 13.34 2.09 -19.42
C ALA A 83 11.91 2.59 -19.67
N ASP A 84 11.73 3.37 -20.73
CA ASP A 84 10.41 3.73 -21.24
C ASP A 84 9.83 2.54 -22.01
N CYS A 85 8.64 2.10 -21.63
CA CYS A 85 8.01 0.90 -22.14
C CYS A 85 6.64 1.24 -22.72
N LEU A 86 6.45 0.93 -24.00
CA LEU A 86 5.17 1.06 -24.69
C LEU A 86 4.35 -0.22 -24.51
N PHE A 87 3.11 -0.06 -24.08
CA PHE A 87 2.09 -1.09 -23.96
C PHE A 87 1.00 -0.79 -24.98
N ARG A 88 0.61 -1.78 -25.79
CA ARG A 88 -0.43 -1.61 -26.82
C ARG A 88 -1.85 -1.65 -26.24
N VAL A 89 -2.06 -0.82 -25.23
CA VAL A 89 -3.34 -0.58 -24.55
C VAL A 89 -3.70 0.89 -24.73
N LYS A 90 -4.97 1.17 -24.99
CA LYS A 90 -5.51 2.52 -25.15
C LYS A 90 -6.64 2.74 -24.14
N ASP A 91 -6.90 4.00 -23.80
CA ASP A 91 -8.06 4.45 -23.03
C ASP A 91 -8.22 3.80 -21.63
N ARG A 92 -7.11 3.40 -21.02
CA ARG A 92 -7.07 2.82 -19.67
C ARG A 92 -5.88 3.36 -18.88
N THR A 93 -6.04 3.44 -17.56
CA THR A 93 -4.98 3.89 -16.65
C THR A 93 -4.15 2.70 -16.15
N PRO A 94 -2.81 2.76 -16.23
CA PRO A 94 -1.94 1.74 -15.66
C PRO A 94 -1.95 1.73 -14.13
N GLN A 95 -1.73 0.54 -13.57
CA GLN A 95 -1.35 0.29 -12.18
C GLN A 95 -0.08 -0.55 -12.16
N LEU A 96 0.75 -0.37 -11.15
CA LEU A 96 1.89 -1.22 -10.85
C LEU A 96 1.55 -2.13 -9.69
N TRP A 97 1.58 -3.44 -9.92
CA TRP A 97 1.45 -4.42 -8.85
C TRP A 97 2.80 -5.10 -8.62
N ASP A 98 3.34 -4.96 -7.41
CA ASP A 98 4.62 -5.56 -7.03
C ASP A 98 4.37 -6.96 -6.43
N PRO A 99 4.78 -8.04 -7.12
CA PRO A 99 4.53 -9.40 -6.65
C PRO A 99 5.34 -9.78 -5.40
N THR A 100 6.31 -8.96 -5.00
CA THR A 100 7.22 -9.27 -3.90
C THR A 100 6.71 -8.81 -2.54
N ASN A 101 5.79 -7.85 -2.52
CA ASN A 101 5.12 -7.36 -1.30
C ASN A 101 3.58 -7.30 -1.44
N GLY A 102 3.03 -7.55 -2.63
CA GLY A 102 1.60 -7.52 -2.89
C GLY A 102 1.00 -6.11 -3.04
N SER A 103 1.83 -5.07 -3.13
CA SER A 103 1.33 -3.70 -3.33
C SER A 103 0.67 -3.58 -4.71
N MET A 104 -0.38 -2.76 -4.77
CA MET A 104 -1.15 -2.49 -5.99
C MET A 104 -1.41 -0.99 -6.05
N GLU A 105 -0.65 -0.28 -6.86
CA GLU A 105 -0.61 1.19 -6.85
C GLU A 105 -1.02 1.76 -8.21
N PRO A 106 -1.87 2.79 -8.27
CA PRO A 106 -2.09 3.55 -9.48
C PRO A 106 -0.78 4.14 -10.01
N MET A 107 -0.64 4.16 -11.33
CA MET A 107 0.47 4.85 -11.96
C MET A 107 -0.04 6.12 -12.62
N PHE A 108 0.30 7.26 -12.01
CA PHE A 108 -0.11 8.58 -12.51
C PHE A 108 0.86 9.15 -13.54
N VAL A 109 2.12 8.71 -13.55
CA VAL A 109 3.13 9.16 -14.51
C VAL A 109 3.17 8.22 -15.71
N TYR A 110 2.50 8.60 -16.80
CA TYR A 110 2.48 7.86 -18.07
C TYR A 110 2.06 8.78 -19.22
N LYS A 111 2.38 8.37 -20.45
CA LYS A 111 2.02 9.09 -21.67
C LYS A 111 1.11 8.27 -22.55
N THR A 112 0.04 8.87 -23.05
CA THR A 112 -0.72 8.29 -24.16
C THR A 112 -0.05 8.73 -25.46
N VAL A 113 0.46 7.77 -26.22
CA VAL A 113 1.17 8.02 -27.49
C VAL A 113 0.50 7.26 -28.63
N ASP A 114 0.90 7.55 -29.86
CA ASP A 114 0.46 6.71 -30.98
C ASP A 114 0.94 5.26 -30.78
N GLY A 115 0.01 4.31 -30.92
CA GLY A 115 0.23 2.89 -30.64
C GLY A 115 -0.07 2.41 -29.20
N GLY A 116 -0.28 3.29 -28.21
CA GLY A 116 -0.71 2.85 -26.87
C GLY A 116 -0.25 3.74 -25.70
N THR A 117 0.02 3.14 -24.56
CA THR A 117 0.45 3.82 -23.33
C THR A 117 1.94 3.59 -23.07
N SER A 118 2.72 4.66 -22.92
CA SER A 118 4.13 4.61 -22.55
C SER A 118 4.32 4.85 -21.06
N VAL A 119 5.07 3.97 -20.40
CA VAL A 119 5.30 3.92 -18.97
C VAL A 119 6.78 3.77 -18.69
N ARG A 120 7.34 4.59 -17.81
CA ARG A 120 8.71 4.42 -17.29
C ARG A 120 8.74 3.31 -16.25
N LEU A 121 9.50 2.25 -16.50
CA LEU A 121 9.71 1.16 -15.54
C LEU A 121 11.14 1.19 -14.98
N ASP A 122 11.22 1.19 -13.65
CA ASP A 122 12.47 1.08 -12.88
C ASP A 122 12.50 -0.29 -12.19
N LEU A 123 13.25 -1.24 -12.76
CA LEU A 123 13.36 -2.60 -12.26
C LEU A 123 14.75 -2.86 -11.68
N PRO A 124 14.86 -3.35 -10.43
CA PRO A 124 16.14 -3.76 -9.86
C PRO A 124 16.73 -4.97 -10.61
N PRO A 125 17.99 -5.36 -10.33
CA PRO A 125 18.55 -6.64 -10.77
C PRO A 125 17.59 -7.82 -10.55
N GLY A 126 17.25 -8.56 -11.59
CA GLY A 126 16.30 -9.68 -11.51
C GLY A 126 14.85 -9.29 -11.16
N GLY A 127 14.54 -8.00 -11.07
CA GLY A 127 13.24 -7.49 -10.63
C GLY A 127 12.12 -7.70 -11.65
N SER A 128 10.88 -7.67 -11.17
CA SER A 128 9.69 -7.81 -12.01
C SER A 128 8.51 -7.03 -11.45
N VAL A 129 7.57 -6.67 -12.31
CA VAL A 129 6.35 -5.95 -11.96
C VAL A 129 5.19 -6.41 -12.84
N PHE A 130 3.97 -6.35 -12.33
CA PHE A 130 2.78 -6.39 -13.17
C PHE A 130 2.34 -4.97 -13.52
N VAL A 131 2.14 -4.70 -14.81
CA VAL A 131 1.51 -3.46 -15.30
C VAL A 131 0.09 -3.81 -15.71
N VAL A 132 -0.89 -3.33 -14.94
CA VAL A 132 -2.30 -3.69 -15.07
C VAL A 132 -3.11 -2.50 -15.57
N PHE A 133 -3.79 -2.66 -16.69
CA PHE A 133 -4.65 -1.64 -17.29
C PHE A 133 -6.12 -2.04 -17.12
N GLY A 134 -6.74 -1.52 -16.05
CA GLY A 134 -8.14 -1.76 -15.71
C GLY A 134 -9.04 -0.55 -15.96
N LYS A 135 -10.11 -0.45 -15.16
CA LYS A 135 -11.03 0.71 -15.17
C LYS A 135 -10.26 2.00 -14.86
N SER A 136 -10.63 3.12 -15.49
CA SER A 136 -9.96 4.41 -15.25
C SER A 136 -10.17 4.89 -13.81
N TYR A 137 -9.09 5.23 -13.10
CA TYR A 137 -9.14 5.74 -11.71
C TYR A 137 -8.90 7.25 -11.59
N ALA A 138 -8.41 7.88 -12.65
CA ALA A 138 -8.09 9.31 -12.67
C ALA A 138 -8.64 9.99 -13.93
N SER A 139 -8.94 11.28 -13.82
CA SER A 139 -9.41 12.13 -14.92
C SER A 139 -8.28 12.70 -15.80
N GLY A 140 -7.03 12.27 -15.60
CA GLY A 140 -5.85 12.76 -16.33
C GLY A 140 -4.60 11.91 -16.08
N SER A 141 -3.44 12.40 -16.52
CA SER A 141 -2.11 11.81 -16.25
C SER A 141 -1.03 12.90 -16.18
N ILE A 142 0.09 12.55 -15.54
CA ILE A 142 1.32 13.34 -15.53
C ILE A 142 2.27 12.73 -16.57
N ASP A 143 2.77 13.55 -17.48
CA ASP A 143 3.69 13.11 -18.52
C ASP A 143 5.11 12.88 -17.97
N SER A 144 5.53 13.72 -17.03
CA SER A 144 6.84 13.60 -16.38
C SER A 144 6.92 14.40 -15.09
N VAL A 145 7.77 13.93 -14.17
CA VAL A 145 8.28 14.70 -13.02
C VAL A 145 9.79 14.81 -13.21
N VAL A 146 10.31 16.03 -13.29
CA VAL A 146 11.75 16.29 -13.50
C VAL A 146 12.27 17.09 -12.32
N ARG A 147 13.29 16.56 -11.63
CA ARG A 147 14.04 17.34 -10.63
C ARG A 147 15.22 18.06 -11.29
N THR A 148 15.34 19.36 -11.03
CA THR A 148 16.53 20.14 -11.32
C THR A 148 17.25 20.47 -10.01
N SER A 149 18.49 20.02 -9.88
CA SER A 149 19.39 20.34 -8.77
C SER A 149 20.85 20.20 -9.18
N GLU A 150 21.76 20.84 -8.44
CA GLU A 150 23.21 20.79 -8.70
C GLU A 150 23.83 19.42 -8.37
N MET A 151 23.23 18.65 -7.46
CA MET A 151 23.66 17.30 -7.08
C MET A 151 22.48 16.32 -7.16
N ASN A 152 22.75 15.09 -7.62
CA ASN A 152 21.79 13.99 -7.64
C ASN A 152 22.37 12.74 -6.99
N ASP A 153 21.77 12.30 -5.89
CA ASP A 153 22.09 11.02 -5.27
C ASP A 153 21.27 9.91 -5.95
N ALA A 154 21.90 9.22 -6.90
CA ALA A 154 21.30 8.11 -7.63
C ALA A 154 21.07 6.85 -6.77
N SER A 155 21.54 6.83 -5.52
CA SER A 155 21.29 5.73 -4.58
C SER A 155 19.95 5.85 -3.85
N LEU A 156 19.27 6.99 -3.96
CA LEU A 156 17.94 7.23 -3.42
C LEU A 156 16.85 6.72 -4.37
N PRO A 157 15.66 6.40 -3.85
CA PRO A 157 14.53 6.01 -4.71
C PRO A 157 14.15 7.13 -5.70
N ALA A 158 13.60 6.74 -6.84
CA ALA A 158 13.00 7.66 -7.79
C ALA A 158 11.77 8.34 -7.17
N GLU A 159 11.53 9.59 -7.56
CA GLU A 159 10.37 10.35 -7.13
C GLU A 159 9.10 9.81 -7.78
N ARG A 160 7.99 9.83 -7.04
CA ARG A 160 6.74 9.21 -7.48
C ARG A 160 5.57 10.16 -7.24
N VAL A 161 4.68 10.25 -8.21
CA VAL A 161 3.35 10.80 -7.95
C VAL A 161 2.57 9.73 -7.20
N VAL A 162 2.12 10.03 -5.99
CA VAL A 162 1.43 9.09 -5.09
C VAL A 162 -0.08 9.33 -5.02
N GLU A 163 -0.52 10.52 -5.42
CA GLU A 163 -1.93 10.88 -5.49
C GLU A 163 -2.15 11.93 -6.58
N MET A 164 -3.30 11.88 -7.24
CA MET A 164 -3.72 12.88 -8.21
C MET A 164 -5.21 13.13 -8.06
N GLY A 165 -5.55 14.31 -7.56
CA GLY A 165 -6.90 14.83 -7.47
C GLY A 165 -7.26 15.70 -8.68
N ILE A 166 -8.44 16.32 -8.61
CA ILE A 166 -8.93 17.22 -9.66
C ILE A 166 -8.12 18.53 -9.68
N THR A 167 -7.73 19.03 -8.51
CA THR A 167 -7.08 20.34 -8.35
C THR A 167 -5.61 20.25 -7.91
N SER A 168 -5.15 19.09 -7.43
CA SER A 168 -3.80 18.92 -6.91
C SER A 168 -3.21 17.55 -7.21
N THR A 169 -1.88 17.47 -7.21
CA THR A 169 -1.09 16.24 -7.34
C THR A 169 -0.11 16.15 -6.20
N THR A 170 0.00 14.99 -5.56
CA THR A 170 0.97 14.75 -4.48
C THR A 170 2.16 13.97 -5.01
N ILE A 171 3.37 14.50 -4.80
CA ILE A 171 4.63 13.82 -5.14
C ILE A 171 5.34 13.41 -3.86
N GLN A 172 5.81 12.17 -3.82
CA GLN A 172 6.81 11.71 -2.86
C GLN A 172 8.22 12.04 -3.36
N CYS A 173 8.90 12.91 -2.63
CA CYS A 173 10.26 13.36 -2.89
C CYS A 173 11.23 12.76 -1.86
N TRP A 174 12.45 12.49 -2.32
CA TRP A 174 13.53 11.89 -1.51
C TRP A 174 14.73 12.82 -1.34
N GLN A 175 14.75 13.93 -2.08
CA GLN A 175 15.85 14.89 -2.12
C GLN A 175 15.34 16.33 -2.14
N ASN A 176 16.15 17.25 -1.62
CA ASN A 176 15.90 18.67 -1.86
C ASN A 176 16.17 19.01 -3.34
N GLY A 177 15.42 19.96 -3.88
CA GLY A 177 15.52 20.39 -5.27
C GLY A 177 14.25 21.09 -5.76
N GLN A 178 14.31 21.56 -7.01
CA GLN A 178 13.15 22.09 -7.70
C GLN A 178 12.57 21.00 -8.60
N TYR A 179 11.29 20.69 -8.42
CA TYR A 179 10.57 19.68 -9.17
C TYR A 179 9.65 20.34 -10.17
N THR A 180 9.73 19.94 -11.43
CA THR A 180 8.84 20.38 -12.50
C THR A 180 7.98 19.20 -12.94
N LEU A 181 6.67 19.31 -12.74
CA LEU A 181 5.67 18.39 -13.26
C LEU A 181 5.22 18.91 -14.62
N THR A 182 5.11 18.03 -15.59
CA THR A 182 4.46 18.33 -16.87
C THR A 182 3.25 17.43 -16.99
N ASP A 183 2.06 17.99 -17.15
CA ASP A 183 0.82 17.23 -17.35
C ASP A 183 0.68 16.76 -18.81
N SER A 184 -0.37 15.99 -19.09
CA SER A 184 -0.68 15.49 -20.44
C SER A 184 -1.02 16.59 -21.47
N ASN A 185 -1.31 17.82 -21.03
CA ASN A 185 -1.55 18.98 -21.88
C ASN A 185 -0.27 19.80 -22.14
N GLY A 186 0.87 19.39 -21.56
CA GLY A 186 2.12 20.12 -21.62
C GLY A 186 2.22 21.28 -20.63
N GLN A 187 1.24 21.47 -19.75
CA GLN A 187 1.29 22.47 -18.69
C GLN A 187 2.36 22.08 -17.67
N LYS A 188 3.19 23.05 -17.28
CA LYS A 188 4.25 22.85 -16.29
C LYS A 188 3.89 23.47 -14.95
N LYS A 189 4.11 22.73 -13.87
CA LYS A 189 4.01 23.21 -12.50
C LYS A 189 5.31 22.94 -11.76
N GLN A 190 5.72 23.88 -10.91
CA GLN A 190 6.96 23.78 -10.17
C GLN A 190 6.70 23.77 -8.68
N VAL A 191 7.48 22.96 -7.96
CA VAL A 191 7.49 22.97 -6.50
C VAL A 191 8.92 22.83 -5.99
N LYS A 192 9.25 23.57 -4.94
CA LYS A 192 10.56 23.52 -4.29
C LYS A 192 10.47 22.65 -3.04
N VAL A 193 11.46 21.78 -2.86
CA VAL A 193 11.67 21.04 -1.62
C VAL A 193 13.04 21.41 -1.08
N ASP A 194 13.09 22.03 0.08
CA ASP A 194 14.33 22.43 0.77
C ASP A 194 14.34 22.04 2.25
N THR A 195 13.31 21.31 2.69
CA THR A 195 13.11 20.89 4.08
C THR A 195 13.36 19.40 4.31
N LEU A 196 13.83 18.65 3.31
CA LEU A 196 14.26 17.26 3.54
C LEU A 196 15.61 17.25 4.25
N PRO A 197 15.73 16.55 5.39
CA PRO A 197 17.02 16.32 6.02
C PRO A 197 17.86 15.37 5.14
N ALA A 198 19.18 15.38 5.34
CA ALA A 198 20.06 14.43 4.67
C ALA A 198 19.83 12.99 5.20
N PRO A 199 20.03 11.96 4.38
CA PRO A 199 20.05 10.58 4.84
C PRO A 199 21.01 10.37 6.02
N LEU A 200 20.56 9.64 7.05
CA LEU A 200 21.35 9.38 8.25
C LEU A 200 21.98 7.98 8.18
N ILE A 201 23.31 7.90 8.12
CA ILE A 201 24.03 6.62 8.19
C ILE A 201 24.07 6.13 9.65
N LEU A 202 23.64 4.90 9.89
CA LEU A 202 23.71 4.24 11.21
C LEU A 202 25.11 3.67 11.47
N ALA A 203 26.09 4.57 11.59
CA ALA A 203 27.51 4.24 11.78
C ALA A 203 27.84 3.73 13.20
N GLY A 204 29.09 3.30 13.38
CA GLY A 204 29.64 2.85 14.67
C GLY A 204 29.23 1.43 15.06
N GLU A 205 29.49 1.08 16.32
CA GLU A 205 29.41 -0.31 16.82
C GLU A 205 28.03 -0.95 16.64
N TRP A 206 28.04 -2.18 16.14
CA TRP A 206 26.90 -3.09 16.07
C TRP A 206 27.15 -4.28 16.98
N LYS A 207 26.10 -4.69 17.68
CA LYS A 207 26.09 -5.92 18.48
C LYS A 207 25.50 -7.03 17.62
N VAL A 208 26.24 -8.10 17.40
CA VAL A 208 25.84 -9.21 16.52
C VAL A 208 25.84 -10.51 17.30
N ALA A 209 24.69 -11.16 17.39
CA ALA A 209 24.56 -12.48 18.02
C ALA A 209 24.48 -13.59 16.97
N PHE A 210 25.05 -14.75 17.30
CA PHE A 210 25.06 -15.96 16.48
C PHE A 210 24.67 -17.16 17.33
N ASP A 211 24.27 -18.27 16.71
CA ASP A 211 24.09 -19.54 17.42
C ASP A 211 25.46 -20.23 17.61
N PRO A 212 25.95 -20.38 18.86
CA PRO A 212 27.25 -20.98 19.12
C PRO A 212 27.41 -22.42 18.63
N LYS A 213 26.28 -23.11 18.40
CA LYS A 213 26.29 -24.47 17.85
C LYS A 213 26.93 -24.56 16.47
N TRP A 214 27.05 -23.43 15.75
CA TRP A 214 27.69 -23.35 14.43
C TRP A 214 29.13 -22.79 14.48
N GLY A 215 29.71 -22.71 15.68
CA GLY A 215 31.13 -22.41 15.89
C GLY A 215 31.46 -20.94 16.11
N ALA A 216 30.54 -20.01 15.85
CA ALA A 216 30.72 -18.60 16.19
C ALA A 216 30.55 -18.36 17.70
N PRO A 217 31.15 -17.30 18.28
CA PRO A 217 30.78 -16.84 19.62
C PRO A 217 29.29 -16.47 19.68
N ALA A 218 28.67 -16.58 20.86
CA ALA A 218 27.27 -16.19 21.06
C ALA A 218 27.01 -14.73 20.67
N GLU A 219 28.03 -13.88 20.80
CA GLU A 219 27.94 -12.47 20.52
C GLU A 219 29.32 -11.90 20.17
N VAL A 220 29.34 -10.97 19.22
CA VAL A 220 30.50 -10.14 18.89
C VAL A 220 30.09 -8.68 18.76
N LYS A 221 31.05 -7.79 18.97
CA LYS A 221 30.92 -6.36 18.70
C LYS A 221 31.64 -6.06 17.39
N MET A 222 30.94 -5.41 16.47
CA MET A 222 31.47 -5.01 15.17
C MET A 222 31.53 -3.48 15.11
N PRO A 223 32.71 -2.85 15.26
CA PRO A 223 32.85 -1.38 15.19
C PRO A 223 32.38 -0.78 13.86
N LYS A 224 32.44 -1.59 12.79
CA LYS A 224 31.90 -1.31 11.46
C LYS A 224 31.26 -2.57 10.89
N LEU A 225 30.28 -2.38 10.01
CA LEU A 225 29.70 -3.47 9.24
C LEU A 225 30.76 -4.00 8.25
N ILE A 226 30.91 -5.32 8.20
CA ILE A 226 31.83 -6.07 7.34
C ILE A 226 31.14 -7.37 6.90
N SER A 227 31.65 -7.99 5.84
CA SER A 227 31.31 -9.38 5.57
C SER A 227 31.79 -10.25 6.74
N TRP A 228 30.98 -11.21 7.16
CA TRP A 228 31.38 -12.18 8.20
C TRP A 228 32.68 -12.89 7.82
N THR A 229 32.91 -13.13 6.52
CA THR A 229 34.11 -13.76 5.98
C THR A 229 35.41 -12.99 6.23
N ASP A 230 35.30 -11.70 6.53
CA ASP A 230 36.44 -10.81 6.76
C ASP A 230 36.74 -10.68 8.27
N HIS A 231 35.95 -11.33 9.12
CA HIS A 231 36.14 -11.34 10.56
C HIS A 231 37.30 -12.28 10.96
N GLU A 232 38.09 -11.87 11.96
CA GLU A 232 39.29 -12.63 12.39
C GLU A 232 38.94 -13.94 13.12
N ASN A 233 37.82 -13.97 13.84
CA ASN A 233 37.31 -15.19 14.46
C ASN A 233 36.82 -16.19 13.38
N GLU A 234 37.49 -17.33 13.27
CA GLU A 234 37.17 -18.39 12.29
C GLU A 234 35.72 -18.90 12.41
N GLY A 235 35.14 -18.93 13.61
CA GLY A 235 33.74 -19.30 13.84
C GLY A 235 32.75 -18.36 13.14
N VAL A 236 33.02 -17.06 13.17
CA VAL A 236 32.25 -16.02 12.45
C VAL A 236 32.54 -16.09 10.95
N LYS A 237 33.81 -16.24 10.57
CA LYS A 237 34.28 -16.29 9.18
C LYS A 237 33.59 -17.35 8.32
N TYR A 238 33.41 -18.54 8.88
CA TYR A 238 32.74 -19.66 8.22
C TYR A 238 31.32 -19.87 8.74
N TYR A 239 30.71 -18.88 9.37
CA TYR A 239 29.36 -19.03 9.90
C TYR A 239 28.35 -19.19 8.75
N SER A 240 27.41 -20.12 8.93
CA SER A 240 26.20 -20.23 8.12
C SER A 240 24.99 -20.35 9.04
N GLY A 241 23.97 -19.53 8.81
CA GLY A 241 22.77 -19.46 9.63
C GLY A 241 22.30 -18.02 9.85
N ALA A 242 21.51 -17.80 10.90
CA ALA A 242 21.01 -16.48 11.28
C ALA A 242 22.04 -15.70 12.11
N GLY A 243 22.28 -14.45 11.74
CA GLY A 243 23.02 -13.46 12.53
C GLY A 243 22.09 -12.31 12.93
N PHE A 244 22.07 -11.96 14.22
CA PHE A 244 21.14 -10.99 14.79
C PHE A 244 21.86 -9.70 15.15
N TYR A 245 21.71 -8.69 14.30
CA TYR A 245 22.26 -7.35 14.50
C TYR A 245 21.31 -6.54 15.38
N THR A 246 21.86 -5.85 16.38
CA THR A 246 21.07 -4.95 17.24
C THR A 246 21.76 -3.60 17.40
N LYS A 247 20.96 -2.54 17.40
CA LYS A 247 21.41 -1.16 17.58
C LYS A 247 20.25 -0.28 18.07
N THR A 248 20.59 0.85 18.69
CA THR A 248 19.64 1.94 18.96
C THR A 248 19.94 3.10 18.02
N PHE A 249 18.91 3.75 17.50
CA PHE A 249 19.05 4.96 16.69
C PHE A 249 18.04 6.01 17.13
N ASN A 250 18.33 7.28 16.84
CA ASN A 250 17.44 8.39 17.16
C ASN A 250 16.74 8.91 15.89
N VAL A 251 15.44 9.17 15.99
CA VAL A 251 14.67 9.85 14.94
C VAL A 251 14.27 11.24 15.43
N PRO A 252 14.69 12.31 14.75
CA PRO A 252 14.26 13.67 15.08
C PRO A 252 12.75 13.84 14.91
N ALA A 253 12.09 14.59 15.79
CA ALA A 253 10.63 14.76 15.75
C ALA A 253 10.13 15.37 14.42
N ASN A 254 10.91 16.25 13.81
CA ASN A 254 10.58 16.87 12.51
C ASN A 254 10.61 15.89 11.32
N TRP A 255 11.25 14.72 11.45
CA TRP A 255 11.18 13.66 10.44
C TRP A 255 9.81 12.94 10.44
N LEU A 256 9.02 13.14 11.50
CA LEU A 256 7.71 12.50 11.70
C LEU A 256 6.55 13.49 11.57
N ALA A 257 6.82 14.67 11.02
CA ALA A 257 5.77 15.63 10.68
C ALA A 257 4.83 15.06 9.60
N SER A 258 3.62 15.62 9.49
CA SER A 258 2.66 15.22 8.47
C SER A 258 3.27 15.24 7.07
N GLY A 259 2.95 14.23 6.26
CA GLY A 259 3.50 14.05 4.92
C GLY A 259 4.95 13.60 4.88
N ARG A 260 5.62 13.33 6.01
CA ARG A 260 6.98 12.74 6.01
C ARG A 260 6.94 11.22 6.04
N GLY A 261 7.99 10.61 5.47
CA GLY A 261 8.26 9.18 5.59
C GLY A 261 9.68 8.93 6.08
N VAL A 262 9.88 7.80 6.76
CA VAL A 262 11.17 7.31 7.25
C VAL A 262 11.35 5.88 6.80
N TYR A 263 12.39 5.64 5.99
CA TYR A 263 12.68 4.34 5.41
C TYR A 263 14.04 3.84 5.90
N LEU A 264 14.15 2.53 6.14
CA LEU A 264 15.42 1.88 6.43
C LEU A 264 15.97 1.27 5.15
N ASP A 265 17.15 1.70 4.73
CA ASP A 265 17.92 1.11 3.63
C ASP A 265 19.10 0.35 4.20
N LEU A 266 19.17 -0.96 3.97
CA LEU A 266 20.20 -1.83 4.54
C LEU A 266 21.50 -1.83 3.72
N GLY A 267 21.52 -1.23 2.52
CA GLY A 267 22.66 -1.33 1.62
C GLY A 267 22.86 -2.75 1.10
N ASP A 268 24.07 -3.29 1.21
CA ASP A 268 24.39 -4.66 0.79
C ASP A 268 24.10 -5.67 1.91
N VAL A 269 23.26 -6.66 1.60
CA VAL A 269 22.83 -7.76 2.48
C VAL A 269 23.12 -9.08 1.76
N ARG A 270 23.73 -10.03 2.48
CA ARG A 270 24.07 -11.36 1.98
C ARG A 270 23.49 -12.45 2.89
N GLU A 271 22.31 -13.00 2.59
CA GLU A 271 21.50 -12.85 1.36
C GLU A 271 20.12 -12.23 1.57
N LEU A 272 19.54 -12.39 2.75
CA LEU A 272 18.24 -11.82 3.10
C LEU A 272 18.24 -11.29 4.53
N ALA A 273 17.34 -10.36 4.81
CA ALA A 273 17.18 -9.78 6.14
C ALA A 273 15.71 -9.61 6.54
N GLU A 274 15.36 -9.88 7.79
CA GLU A 274 14.13 -9.38 8.40
C GLU A 274 14.44 -8.21 9.34
N VAL A 275 13.67 -7.13 9.20
CA VAL A 275 13.85 -5.90 9.97
C VAL A 275 12.80 -5.81 11.07
N PHE A 276 13.23 -5.50 12.28
CA PHE A 276 12.35 -5.21 13.40
C PHE A 276 12.69 -3.85 14.01
N VAL A 277 11.68 -2.98 14.11
CA VAL A 277 11.79 -1.68 14.78
C VAL A 277 10.85 -1.67 15.97
N ASN A 278 11.38 -1.38 17.16
CA ASN A 278 10.63 -1.37 18.43
C ASN A 278 9.84 -2.68 18.67
N GLY A 279 10.37 -3.81 18.21
CA GLY A 279 9.77 -5.15 18.35
C GLY A 279 8.74 -5.52 17.28
N LYS A 280 8.38 -4.61 16.38
CA LYS A 280 7.46 -4.87 15.26
C LYS A 280 8.25 -5.14 13.98
N SER A 281 7.83 -6.15 13.20
CA SER A 281 8.45 -6.46 11.91
C SER A 281 8.10 -5.39 10.87
N ALA A 282 9.09 -4.97 10.09
CA ALA A 282 8.95 -4.15 8.89
C ALA A 282 8.99 -4.99 7.60
N GLY A 283 8.96 -6.33 7.75
CA GLY A 283 8.96 -7.28 6.65
C GLY A 283 10.33 -7.92 6.35
N VAL A 284 10.29 -8.91 5.46
CA VAL A 284 11.45 -9.69 5.00
C VAL A 284 11.95 -9.14 3.67
N LEU A 285 13.21 -8.72 3.65
CA LEU A 285 13.93 -8.17 2.52
C LEU A 285 14.83 -9.26 1.93
N TRP A 286 14.32 -9.96 0.92
CA TRP A 286 15.00 -11.11 0.29
C TRP A 286 15.63 -10.79 -1.07
N LYS A 287 15.47 -9.55 -1.55
CA LYS A 287 16.07 -9.07 -2.80
C LYS A 287 16.40 -7.58 -2.72
N PRO A 288 17.32 -7.09 -3.56
CA PRO A 288 17.49 -5.66 -3.78
C PRO A 288 16.24 -4.96 -4.36
N PRO A 289 16.03 -3.67 -4.04
CA PRO A 289 16.71 -2.94 -2.96
C PRO A 289 16.26 -3.47 -1.58
N PHE A 290 17.22 -3.64 -0.66
CA PHE A 290 16.94 -4.07 0.72
C PHE A 290 16.45 -2.88 1.55
N ARG A 291 15.22 -2.42 1.27
CA ARG A 291 14.62 -1.24 1.87
C ARG A 291 13.24 -1.54 2.45
N ALA A 292 12.95 -1.03 3.64
CA ALA A 292 11.66 -1.13 4.28
C ALA A 292 11.12 0.27 4.66
N ASP A 293 9.82 0.49 4.53
CA ASP A 293 9.14 1.61 5.16
C ASP A 293 9.01 1.32 6.66
N ILE A 294 9.55 2.21 7.50
CA ILE A 294 9.48 2.08 8.96
C ILE A 294 8.73 3.25 9.59
N THR A 295 8.04 4.08 8.78
CA THR A 295 7.43 5.34 9.21
C THR A 295 6.48 5.15 10.38
N SER A 296 5.61 4.14 10.34
CA SER A 296 4.65 3.82 11.42
C SER A 296 5.26 3.07 12.61
N LEU A 297 6.52 2.64 12.51
CA LEU A 297 7.20 1.84 13.52
C LEU A 297 8.15 2.65 14.41
N VAL A 298 8.51 3.86 13.96
CA VAL A 298 9.42 4.75 14.68
C VAL A 298 8.67 5.78 15.54
N LYS A 299 9.36 6.29 16.54
CA LYS A 299 8.91 7.39 17.40
C LYS A 299 9.99 8.46 17.53
N PRO A 300 9.67 9.71 17.94
CA PRO A 300 10.68 10.70 18.25
C PRO A 300 11.68 10.20 19.29
N GLY A 301 12.95 10.54 19.10
CA GLY A 301 14.04 10.10 19.99
C GLY A 301 14.44 8.65 19.73
N ALA A 302 14.73 7.91 20.80
CA ALA A 302 15.38 6.60 20.72
C ALA A 302 14.44 5.47 20.25
N ASN A 303 14.93 4.69 19.28
CA ASN A 303 14.28 3.53 18.68
C ASN A 303 15.21 2.32 18.72
N LYS A 304 14.65 1.13 18.98
CA LYS A 304 15.39 -0.14 18.98
C LYS A 304 15.32 -0.77 17.60
N LEU A 305 16.45 -1.15 17.04
CA LEU A 305 16.59 -1.87 15.78
C LEU A 305 17.13 -3.28 16.04
N LYS A 306 16.46 -4.29 15.47
CA LYS A 306 16.99 -5.64 15.30
C LYS A 306 16.90 -6.01 13.82
N ILE A 307 17.98 -6.51 13.25
CA ILE A 307 18.02 -7.03 11.88
C ILE A 307 18.50 -8.46 11.95
N GLU A 308 17.67 -9.40 11.49
CA GLU A 308 18.02 -10.80 11.38
C GLU A 308 18.49 -11.07 9.95
N VAL A 309 19.74 -11.47 9.77
CA VAL A 309 20.33 -11.75 8.46
C VAL A 309 20.61 -13.23 8.32
N MET A 310 20.25 -13.81 7.18
CA MET A 310 20.54 -15.21 6.87
C MET A 310 21.39 -15.31 5.59
N ASN A 311 22.42 -16.15 5.64
CA ASN A 311 23.26 -16.49 4.49
C ASN A 311 23.07 -17.96 4.05
N LEU A 312 23.89 -18.40 3.09
CA LEU A 312 23.90 -19.75 2.57
C LEU A 312 24.83 -20.69 3.38
N TRP A 313 24.57 -21.99 3.29
CA TRP A 313 25.38 -23.05 3.91
C TRP A 313 26.83 -23.17 3.39
N VAL A 314 27.13 -22.56 2.24
CA VAL A 314 28.42 -22.70 1.55
C VAL A 314 29.61 -22.31 2.42
N ASN A 315 29.46 -21.32 3.30
CA ASN A 315 30.56 -20.87 4.17
C ASN A 315 30.92 -21.92 5.22
N ARG A 316 29.92 -22.44 5.94
CA ARG A 316 30.15 -23.49 6.94
C ARG A 316 30.66 -24.77 6.31
N LEU A 317 30.09 -25.15 5.17
CA LEU A 317 30.55 -26.29 4.37
C LEU A 317 32.02 -26.13 3.94
N SER A 318 32.40 -24.94 3.45
CA SER A 318 33.79 -24.63 3.07
C SER A 318 34.75 -24.67 4.27
N GLY A 319 34.30 -24.21 5.43
CA GLY A 319 35.08 -24.27 6.67
C GLY A 319 35.27 -25.71 7.17
N ASP A 320 34.24 -26.54 7.06
CA ASP A 320 34.27 -27.93 7.50
C ASP A 320 35.22 -28.80 6.66
N LEU A 321 35.49 -28.45 5.40
CA LEU A 321 36.50 -29.12 4.57
C LEU A 321 37.91 -29.07 5.18
N LYS A 322 38.17 -28.08 6.04
CA LYS A 322 39.46 -27.89 6.71
C LYS A 322 39.56 -28.63 8.04
N LEU A 323 38.48 -29.28 8.48
CA LEU A 323 38.39 -29.94 9.77
C LEU A 323 38.40 -31.47 9.62
N PRO A 324 38.97 -32.20 10.60
CA PRO A 324 38.80 -33.64 10.68
C PRO A 324 37.32 -34.00 10.88
N ALA A 325 36.92 -35.19 10.46
CA ALA A 325 35.52 -35.60 10.36
C ALA A 325 34.73 -35.42 11.67
N GLU A 326 35.38 -35.67 12.81
CA GLU A 326 34.79 -35.62 14.15
C GLU A 326 34.55 -34.18 14.65
N LYS A 327 35.17 -33.18 14.00
CA LYS A 327 35.06 -31.77 14.33
C LYS A 327 34.18 -30.98 13.36
N LYS A 328 33.65 -31.63 12.31
CA LYS A 328 32.76 -30.97 11.34
C LYS A 328 31.41 -30.65 12.00
N PHE A 329 30.86 -29.48 11.67
CA PHE A 329 29.55 -29.04 12.15
C PHE A 329 28.42 -29.65 11.32
N THR A 330 28.65 -29.78 10.02
CA THR A 330 27.67 -30.24 9.05
C THR A 330 27.77 -31.75 8.80
N ARG A 331 26.62 -32.36 8.48
CA ARG A 331 26.53 -33.74 7.98
C ARG A 331 25.83 -33.70 6.63
N THR A 332 26.59 -33.84 5.55
CA THR A 332 26.07 -33.78 4.18
C THR A 332 26.68 -34.91 3.34
N ASN A 333 25.89 -35.43 2.41
CA ASN A 333 26.33 -36.38 1.39
C ASN A 333 26.86 -35.68 0.12
N ILE A 334 26.76 -34.35 0.05
CA ILE A 334 27.29 -33.54 -1.04
C ILE A 334 28.73 -33.19 -0.68
N THR A 335 29.69 -33.52 -1.55
CA THR A 335 31.11 -33.16 -1.40
C THR A 335 31.56 -32.39 -2.62
N SER A 336 32.23 -31.26 -2.41
CA SER A 336 32.90 -30.54 -3.48
C SER A 336 34.20 -29.92 -2.97
N ASP A 337 35.28 -30.14 -3.70
CA ASP A 337 36.57 -29.49 -3.46
C ASP A 337 36.58 -28.04 -3.97
N SER A 338 35.52 -27.62 -4.68
CA SER A 338 35.40 -26.30 -5.29
C SER A 338 34.63 -25.29 -4.44
N TRP A 339 34.18 -25.66 -3.23
CA TRP A 339 33.46 -24.73 -2.37
C TRP A 339 34.40 -23.63 -1.87
N SER A 340 33.99 -22.39 -2.10
CA SER A 340 34.67 -21.20 -1.62
C SER A 340 33.71 -20.34 -0.81
N ILE A 341 34.26 -19.70 0.24
CA ILE A 341 33.51 -18.75 1.05
C ILE A 341 32.95 -17.63 0.17
N GLN A 342 31.70 -17.25 0.44
CA GLN A 342 30.98 -16.16 -0.20
C GLN A 342 30.76 -15.04 0.81
N PRO A 343 30.72 -13.76 0.37
CA PRO A 343 30.34 -12.66 1.24
C PRO A 343 29.04 -12.96 2.00
N ALA A 344 28.98 -12.60 3.28
CA ALA A 344 27.86 -12.96 4.17
C ALA A 344 27.59 -11.88 5.22
N GLY A 345 26.32 -11.71 5.59
CA GLY A 345 25.91 -10.79 6.64
C GLY A 345 25.39 -9.44 6.12
N LEU A 346 25.34 -8.47 7.04
CA LEU A 346 24.97 -7.08 6.75
C LEU A 346 26.24 -6.27 6.48
N LEU A 347 26.47 -5.92 5.22
CA LEU A 347 27.65 -5.18 4.76
C LEU A 347 27.40 -3.67 4.77
N GLY A 348 26.15 -3.25 4.57
CA GLY A 348 25.77 -1.84 4.65
C GLY A 348 26.11 -1.03 3.40
N PRO A 349 26.15 0.32 3.50
CA PRO A 349 25.83 1.09 4.70
C PRO A 349 24.33 1.03 5.02
N VAL A 350 24.01 0.93 6.32
CA VAL A 350 22.62 1.06 6.79
C VAL A 350 22.29 2.54 6.95
N ARG A 351 21.17 2.98 6.36
CA ARG A 351 20.75 4.38 6.30
C ARG A 351 19.28 4.54 6.68
N LEU A 352 18.96 5.63 7.37
CA LEU A 352 17.60 6.17 7.41
C LEU A 352 17.44 7.16 6.27
N LEU A 353 16.45 6.93 5.42
CA LEU A 353 16.11 7.79 4.31
C LEU A 353 14.83 8.57 4.64
N PRO A 354 14.88 9.91 4.67
CA PRO A 354 13.68 10.72 4.79
C PRO A 354 12.98 10.86 3.43
N SER A 355 11.66 10.86 3.44
CA SER A 355 10.84 11.29 2.29
C SER A 355 9.84 12.36 2.71
N VAL A 356 9.30 13.09 1.73
CA VAL A 356 8.21 14.06 1.95
C VAL A 356 7.21 13.99 0.82
N HIS A 357 5.93 14.03 1.17
CA HIS A 357 4.81 14.20 0.27
C HIS A 357 4.55 15.69 0.11
N VAL A 358 4.60 16.17 -1.14
CA VAL A 358 4.41 17.57 -1.47
C VAL A 358 3.26 17.67 -2.44
N MET A 359 2.25 18.46 -2.06
CA MET A 359 1.12 18.77 -2.94
C MET A 359 1.53 19.87 -3.92
N VAL A 360 1.07 19.73 -5.16
CA VAL A 360 1.28 20.66 -6.27
C VAL A 360 -0.05 20.99 -6.89
N ASP A 361 -0.38 22.27 -6.92
CA ASP A 361 -1.68 22.76 -7.41
C ASP A 361 -1.69 22.87 -8.93
N ILE A 362 -2.72 22.28 -9.53
CA ILE A 362 -2.88 22.19 -10.97
C ILE A 362 -3.82 23.28 -11.50
N ASP A 363 -4.66 23.89 -10.65
CA ASP A 363 -5.75 24.78 -11.08
C ASP A 363 -5.34 26.22 -11.51
N GLY A 364 -4.06 26.60 -11.39
CA GLY A 364 -3.61 27.91 -11.90
C GLY A 364 -3.96 29.09 -11.01
N SER A 365 -4.36 28.85 -9.76
CA SER A 365 -4.41 29.89 -8.72
C SER A 365 -3.01 30.49 -8.51
N PRO A 366 -2.87 31.83 -8.34
CA PRO A 366 -1.57 32.51 -8.32
C PRO A 366 -0.65 31.97 -7.23
N THR A 367 0.59 31.73 -7.60
CA THR A 367 1.69 31.39 -6.69
C THR A 367 1.91 32.55 -5.73
N GLY A 368 1.61 32.36 -4.44
CA GLY A 368 2.09 33.27 -3.40
C GLY A 368 3.62 33.30 -3.40
N ASP A 369 4.19 34.49 -3.33
CA ASP A 369 5.64 34.73 -3.29
C ASP A 369 6.35 33.93 -2.17
N PRO A 370 7.65 33.64 -2.33
CA PRO A 370 8.40 32.85 -1.36
C PRO A 370 8.58 33.62 -0.05
N ILE A 371 7.82 33.22 0.99
CA ILE A 371 7.98 33.77 2.33
C ILE A 371 9.10 33.00 3.06
N ASP A 372 10.04 33.81 3.53
CA ASP A 372 11.17 33.56 4.41
C ASP A 372 11.02 32.40 5.42
N GLY A 373 11.95 31.45 5.35
CA GLY A 373 12.66 30.86 6.51
C GLY A 373 11.90 30.17 7.65
N THR A 374 10.57 30.08 7.60
CA THR A 374 9.77 29.62 8.75
C THR A 374 8.58 28.79 8.29
N LEU A 375 8.60 27.50 8.67
CA LEU A 375 7.48 26.54 8.68
C LEU A 375 6.49 26.65 7.49
N PHE A 376 6.68 25.77 6.51
CA PHE A 376 5.69 25.55 5.43
C PHE A 376 4.34 25.10 6.02
N THR A 377 3.40 26.04 6.10
CA THR A 377 1.95 25.80 6.07
C THR A 377 1.53 25.57 4.62
N PHE A 378 0.69 24.54 4.41
CA PHE A 378 0.17 24.16 3.10
C PHE A 378 -0.93 25.15 2.71
N TYR A 379 -1.21 25.34 1.42
CA TYR A 379 -2.45 25.99 1.00
C TYR A 379 -2.98 25.35 -0.29
N VAL A 380 -3.92 24.40 -0.14
CA VAL A 380 -5.18 24.40 -0.89
C VAL A 380 -6.26 24.48 0.16
N ASP A 381 -6.62 25.72 0.48
CA ASP A 381 -7.42 26.14 1.63
C ASP A 381 -7.23 25.30 2.90
N ASP A 382 -6.02 25.32 3.43
CA ASP A 382 -5.66 24.76 4.75
C ASP A 382 -6.55 25.40 5.84
N SER A 383 -7.14 26.59 5.60
CA SER A 383 -8.11 27.19 6.51
C SER A 383 -9.31 26.27 6.76
N SER A 384 -9.82 25.55 5.76
CA SER A 384 -10.99 24.70 5.97
C SER A 384 -10.69 23.41 6.73
N GLU A 385 -9.52 22.79 6.51
CA GLU A 385 -9.05 21.65 7.30
C GLU A 385 -8.64 22.08 8.72
N ILE A 386 -7.87 23.18 8.85
CA ILE A 386 -7.46 23.76 10.13
C ILE A 386 -8.67 24.22 10.92
N GLU A 387 -9.64 24.91 10.31
CA GLU A 387 -10.88 25.33 10.99
C GLU A 387 -11.68 24.13 11.46
N LEU A 388 -11.77 23.07 10.65
CA LEU A 388 -12.47 21.86 11.04
C LEU A 388 -11.75 21.12 12.18
N VAL A 389 -10.44 20.89 12.07
CA VAL A 389 -9.63 20.26 13.11
C VAL A 389 -9.62 21.12 14.39
N SER A 390 -9.56 22.44 14.26
CA SER A 390 -9.66 23.40 15.37
C SER A 390 -11.02 23.33 16.04
N ALA A 391 -12.11 23.27 15.27
CA ALA A 391 -13.46 23.10 15.83
C ALA A 391 -13.61 21.76 16.56
N LEU A 392 -13.11 20.65 15.99
CA LEU A 392 -13.11 19.35 16.65
C LEU A 392 -12.27 19.35 17.94
N THR A 393 -11.11 20.01 17.90
CA THR A 393 -10.22 20.15 19.06
C THR A 393 -10.84 21.03 20.15
N ALA A 394 -11.52 22.11 19.79
CA ALA A 394 -12.20 22.99 20.74
C ALA A 394 -13.32 22.25 21.47
N LEU A 395 -14.13 21.46 20.75
CA LEU A 395 -15.14 20.60 21.37
C LEU A 395 -14.52 19.54 22.29
N LYS A 396 -13.39 18.95 21.90
CA LYS A 396 -12.64 17.99 22.75
C LYS A 396 -12.16 18.65 24.04
N ASN A 397 -11.56 19.83 23.91
CA ASN A 397 -11.06 20.62 25.04
C ASN A 397 -12.19 21.05 25.97
N HIS A 398 -13.38 21.36 25.43
CA HIS A 398 -14.58 21.61 26.24
C HIS A 398 -14.97 20.40 27.08
N ILE A 399 -14.95 19.19 26.49
CA ILE A 399 -15.21 17.92 27.21
C ILE A 399 -14.21 17.72 28.35
N LEU A 400 -12.94 18.04 28.11
CA LEU A 400 -11.86 18.00 29.11
C LEU A 400 -11.88 19.20 30.09
N ASN A 401 -12.89 20.06 30.01
CA ASN A 401 -13.05 21.28 30.81
C ASN A 401 -11.84 22.25 30.75
N ASN A 402 -11.23 22.40 29.57
CA ASN A 402 -9.99 23.15 29.38
C ASN A 402 -9.84 23.84 27.99
N PRO A 403 -10.31 25.09 27.80
CA PRO A 403 -11.31 25.80 28.61
C PRO A 403 -12.75 25.39 28.23
N PRO A 404 -13.73 25.52 29.13
CA PRO A 404 -15.12 25.25 28.80
C PRO A 404 -15.67 26.28 27.80
N LEU A 405 -16.47 25.80 26.84
CA LEU A 405 -17.18 26.61 25.85
C LEU A 405 -18.62 26.90 26.29
N SER A 406 -19.14 28.05 25.89
CA SER A 406 -20.56 28.40 26.00
C SER A 406 -21.40 27.69 24.93
N SER A 407 -22.73 27.62 25.13
CA SER A 407 -23.65 27.03 24.13
C SER A 407 -23.58 27.73 22.75
N ALA A 408 -23.24 29.02 22.71
CA ALA A 408 -23.10 29.77 21.46
C ALA A 408 -21.82 29.38 20.70
N GLU A 409 -20.72 29.16 21.41
CA GLU A 409 -19.45 28.70 20.83
C GLU A 409 -19.56 27.25 20.32
N ILE A 410 -20.23 26.38 21.08
CA ILE A 410 -20.54 25.01 20.64
C ILE A 410 -21.36 25.03 19.35
N ALA A 411 -22.37 25.91 19.26
CA ALA A 411 -23.17 26.09 18.04
C ALA A 411 -22.31 26.48 16.83
N ALA A 412 -21.36 27.41 17.00
CA ALA A 412 -20.49 27.89 15.93
C ALA A 412 -19.53 26.79 15.43
N HIS A 413 -18.93 26.02 16.36
CA HIS A 413 -18.09 24.89 15.99
C HIS A 413 -18.89 23.78 15.29
N LYS A 414 -20.11 23.49 15.77
CA LYS A 414 -21.00 22.54 15.11
C LYS A 414 -21.35 22.98 13.68
N ALA A 415 -21.67 24.25 13.45
CA ALA A 415 -21.95 24.75 12.10
C ALA A 415 -20.73 24.63 11.15
N THR A 416 -19.53 24.85 11.68
CA THR A 416 -18.26 24.63 10.97
C THR A 416 -18.09 23.18 10.55
N ILE A 417 -18.36 22.24 11.47
CA ILE A 417 -18.29 20.79 11.22
C ILE A 417 -19.32 20.37 10.16
N ASP A 418 -20.58 20.80 10.29
CA ASP A 418 -21.67 20.40 9.40
C ASP A 418 -21.45 20.87 7.94
N THR A 419 -20.87 22.07 7.78
CA THR A 419 -20.56 22.66 6.46
C THR A 419 -19.39 21.95 5.78
N ARG A 420 -18.44 21.42 6.55
CA ARG A 420 -17.19 20.82 6.06
C ARG A 420 -17.14 19.30 6.16
N ARG A 421 -18.30 18.67 6.38
CA ARG A 421 -18.43 17.21 6.60
C ARG A 421 -17.77 16.33 5.54
N VAL A 422 -17.63 16.79 4.29
CA VAL A 422 -16.98 16.04 3.20
C VAL A 422 -15.51 15.71 3.51
N LEU A 423 -14.85 16.54 4.32
CA LEU A 423 -13.43 16.37 4.68
C LEU A 423 -13.19 15.15 5.57
N PHE A 424 -14.20 14.65 6.28
CA PHE A 424 -14.10 13.40 7.05
C PHE A 424 -13.79 12.18 6.18
N GLY A 425 -14.09 12.24 4.88
CA GLY A 425 -13.78 11.15 3.95
C GLY A 425 -12.51 11.34 3.14
N SER A 426 -11.94 12.55 3.13
CA SER A 426 -10.84 12.91 2.24
C SER A 426 -9.57 13.41 2.93
N ARG A 427 -9.61 13.71 4.24
CA ARG A 427 -8.45 14.25 5.00
C ARG A 427 -8.13 13.39 6.22
N TYR A 428 -6.89 12.91 6.29
CA TYR A 428 -6.42 12.05 7.38
C TYR A 428 -6.51 12.73 8.76
N ASN A 429 -6.06 13.98 8.90
CA ASN A 429 -6.06 14.66 10.20
C ASN A 429 -7.47 14.94 10.72
N VAL A 430 -8.43 15.20 9.81
CA VAL A 430 -9.85 15.34 10.16
C VAL A 430 -10.40 14.01 10.69
N MET A 431 -10.06 12.88 10.06
CA MET A 431 -10.43 11.57 10.58
C MET A 431 -9.82 11.34 11.96
N VAL A 432 -8.52 11.58 12.14
CA VAL A 432 -7.84 11.44 13.44
C VAL A 432 -8.52 12.31 14.52
N ALA A 433 -8.73 13.60 14.25
CA ALA A 433 -9.36 14.53 15.19
C ALA A 433 -10.82 14.15 15.51
N GLY A 434 -11.55 13.64 14.53
CA GLY A 434 -12.91 13.14 14.72
C GLY A 434 -12.96 11.92 15.62
N PHE A 435 -12.08 10.94 15.39
CA PHE A 435 -11.98 9.72 16.20
C PHE A 435 -11.54 10.05 17.63
N ASP A 436 -10.58 10.97 17.79
CA ASP A 436 -10.08 11.45 19.08
C ASP A 436 -11.17 12.19 19.88
N LEU A 437 -11.94 13.08 19.24
CA LEU A 437 -13.07 13.76 19.87
C LEU A 437 -14.10 12.75 20.40
N VAL A 438 -14.49 11.78 19.57
CA VAL A 438 -15.48 10.77 19.96
C VAL A 438 -14.94 9.86 21.07
N GLY A 439 -13.69 9.41 20.97
CA GLY A 439 -13.06 8.59 22.02
C GLY A 439 -12.92 9.34 23.35
N THR A 440 -12.60 10.64 23.31
CA THR A 440 -12.55 11.49 24.50
C THR A 440 -13.95 11.65 25.11
N TYR A 441 -14.97 11.90 24.30
CA TYR A 441 -16.35 11.99 24.76
C TYR A 441 -16.80 10.69 25.45
N ASP A 442 -16.57 9.55 24.80
CA ASP A 442 -16.94 8.24 25.34
C ASP A 442 -16.23 7.94 26.66
N THR A 443 -14.99 8.42 26.83
CA THR A 443 -14.19 8.21 28.05
C THR A 443 -14.61 9.12 29.20
N GLU A 444 -14.78 10.42 28.94
CA GLU A 444 -14.95 11.43 29.99
C GLU A 444 -16.41 11.64 30.39
N ILE A 445 -17.33 11.55 29.43
CA ILE A 445 -18.77 11.79 29.64
C ILE A 445 -19.55 10.48 29.64
N GLY A 446 -19.11 9.51 28.85
CA GLY A 446 -19.79 8.24 28.65
C GLY A 446 -20.49 8.16 27.29
N PRO A 447 -20.58 6.96 26.67
CA PRO A 447 -21.06 6.84 25.31
C PRO A 447 -22.50 7.33 25.09
N LEU A 448 -22.80 7.76 23.87
CA LEU A 448 -24.16 8.08 23.48
C LEU A 448 -25.03 6.81 23.36
N TRP A 449 -26.33 6.92 23.65
CA TRP A 449 -27.35 5.86 23.47
C TRP A 449 -27.18 4.60 24.32
N VAL A 450 -26.41 4.68 25.41
CA VAL A 450 -26.25 3.59 26.39
C VAL A 450 -27.03 3.86 27.67
N THR A 451 -27.27 2.82 28.45
CA THR A 451 -27.96 2.95 29.74
C THR A 451 -27.12 3.83 30.68
N GLY A 452 -27.70 4.92 31.20
CA GLY A 452 -26.97 5.89 32.04
C GLY A 452 -26.27 7.02 31.28
N SER A 453 -26.37 7.07 29.94
CA SER A 453 -25.88 8.18 29.12
C SER A 453 -26.58 9.50 29.49
N PRO A 454 -25.89 10.66 29.43
CA PRO A 454 -26.50 11.98 29.64
C PRO A 454 -27.63 12.29 28.66
N ILE A 455 -27.69 11.60 27.52
CA ILE A 455 -28.83 11.63 26.59
C ILE A 455 -29.32 10.21 26.32
N GLN A 456 -30.46 9.84 26.91
CA GLN A 456 -31.11 8.54 26.70
C GLN A 456 -32.02 8.50 25.47
N SER A 457 -32.41 9.66 24.93
CA SER A 457 -33.17 9.74 23.68
C SER A 457 -33.03 11.12 23.02
N PHE A 458 -32.75 11.15 21.73
CA PHE A 458 -32.95 12.35 20.91
C PHE A 458 -34.40 12.42 20.44
N THR A 459 -35.07 13.56 20.64
CA THR A 459 -36.22 13.93 19.81
C THR A 459 -35.70 14.68 18.60
N ARG A 460 -36.06 14.24 17.38
CA ARG A 460 -35.57 14.85 16.13
C ARG A 460 -35.99 16.31 15.92
N SER A 461 -36.93 16.81 16.72
CA SER A 461 -37.34 18.21 16.77
C SER A 461 -36.49 19.07 17.70
N SER A 462 -35.59 18.46 18.48
CA SER A 462 -34.71 19.17 19.40
C SER A 462 -33.54 19.76 18.63
N THR A 463 -33.55 21.07 18.40
CA THR A 463 -32.39 21.81 17.92
C THR A 463 -31.61 22.33 19.11
N THR A 464 -30.96 21.45 19.87
CA THR A 464 -30.08 21.88 20.96
C THR A 464 -28.64 21.98 20.44
N ASN A 465 -28.05 23.17 20.59
CA ASN A 465 -26.65 23.42 20.27
C ASN A 465 -25.75 23.03 21.45
N ASP A 466 -25.91 21.80 21.93
CA ASP A 466 -25.13 21.24 23.02
C ASP A 466 -24.02 20.31 22.48
N ILE A 467 -23.08 19.98 23.36
CA ILE A 467 -21.91 19.15 23.02
C ILE A 467 -22.32 17.75 22.53
N HIS A 468 -23.43 17.21 23.05
CA HIS A 468 -23.88 15.87 22.72
C HIS A 468 -24.37 15.79 21.26
N TRP A 469 -25.10 16.80 20.78
CA TRP A 469 -25.48 16.89 19.36
C TRP A 469 -24.30 17.14 18.43
N ALA A 470 -23.30 17.90 18.87
CA ALA A 470 -22.09 18.12 18.09
C ALA A 470 -21.31 16.80 17.89
N VAL A 471 -21.13 16.02 18.97
CA VAL A 471 -20.48 14.71 18.91
C VAL A 471 -21.29 13.71 18.08
N TYR A 472 -22.62 13.69 18.22
CA TYR A 472 -23.48 12.86 17.36
C TYR A 472 -23.26 13.14 15.87
N ASN A 473 -23.22 14.42 15.45
CA ASN A 473 -22.97 14.78 14.06
C ASN A 473 -21.60 14.29 13.58
N VAL A 474 -20.56 14.41 14.41
CA VAL A 474 -19.22 13.90 14.09
C VAL A 474 -19.24 12.39 13.91
N MET A 475 -19.92 11.64 14.79
CA MET A 475 -20.08 10.18 14.63
C MET A 475 -20.80 9.84 13.32
N GLN A 476 -21.85 10.58 12.96
CA GLN A 476 -22.56 10.43 11.70
C GLN A 476 -21.64 10.66 10.49
N TYR A 477 -20.84 11.74 10.50
CA TYR A 477 -19.95 12.06 9.38
C TYR A 477 -18.78 11.08 9.25
N ILE A 478 -18.26 10.57 10.36
CA ILE A 478 -17.31 9.45 10.36
C ILE A 478 -17.92 8.23 9.67
N MET A 479 -19.13 7.82 10.06
CA MET A 479 -19.80 6.67 9.45
C MET A 479 -20.08 6.87 7.96
N ASP A 480 -20.56 8.05 7.57
CA ASP A 480 -20.98 8.32 6.20
C ASP A 480 -19.78 8.50 5.24
N SER A 481 -18.67 9.05 5.73
CA SER A 481 -17.59 9.54 4.87
C SER A 481 -16.24 8.88 5.13
N ALA A 482 -15.90 8.52 6.38
CA ALA A 482 -14.58 7.99 6.70
C ALA A 482 -14.45 6.50 6.33
N TYR A 483 -15.49 5.69 6.53
CA TYR A 483 -15.48 4.24 6.28
C TYR A 483 -15.62 3.86 4.79
N THR A 484 -14.69 4.33 3.96
CA THR A 484 -14.58 3.91 2.56
C THR A 484 -13.58 2.78 2.39
N LYS A 485 -13.71 2.00 1.30
CA LYS A 485 -12.71 0.97 0.94
C LYS A 485 -11.29 1.56 0.88
N GLN A 486 -11.15 2.75 0.31
CA GLN A 486 -9.86 3.42 0.16
C GLN A 486 -9.27 3.77 1.53
N ASN A 487 -10.04 4.43 2.40
CA ASN A 487 -9.55 4.86 3.72
C ASN A 487 -9.21 3.69 4.63
N ILE A 488 -9.97 2.60 4.58
CA ILE A 488 -9.67 1.38 5.35
C ILE A 488 -8.33 0.75 4.93
N LEU A 489 -7.98 0.84 3.64
CA LEU A 489 -6.70 0.34 3.13
C LEU A 489 -5.55 1.31 3.43
N SER A 490 -5.76 2.60 3.20
CA SER A 490 -4.75 3.65 3.35
C SER A 490 -4.43 3.99 4.79
N TYR A 491 -5.40 3.88 5.70
CA TYR A 491 -5.29 4.31 7.10
C TYR A 491 -5.65 3.18 8.04
N LYS A 492 -5.22 1.96 7.72
CA LYS A 492 -5.60 0.75 8.44
C LYS A 492 -5.49 0.92 9.97
N ASP A 493 -4.40 1.49 10.46
CA ASP A 493 -4.15 1.66 11.90
C ASP A 493 -5.14 2.60 12.59
N LEU A 494 -5.72 3.57 11.87
CA LEU A 494 -6.73 4.48 12.41
C LEU A 494 -8.08 3.77 12.60
N PHE A 495 -8.40 2.83 11.70
CA PHE A 495 -9.67 2.10 11.72
C PHE A 495 -9.59 0.78 12.48
N ASP A 496 -8.40 0.20 12.65
CA ASP A 496 -8.23 -1.08 13.31
C ASP A 496 -8.46 -0.95 14.81
N GLY A 497 -9.40 -1.74 15.34
CA GLY A 497 -9.75 -1.71 16.76
C GLY A 497 -10.57 -0.50 17.23
N PHE A 498 -10.74 0.55 16.41
CA PHE A 498 -11.63 1.65 16.77
C PHE A 498 -13.08 1.19 16.80
N LYS A 499 -13.78 1.55 17.87
CA LYS A 499 -15.20 1.26 18.07
C LYS A 499 -15.81 2.48 18.76
N PHE A 500 -17.02 2.86 18.35
CA PHE A 500 -17.83 3.77 19.15
C PHE A 500 -18.13 3.10 20.49
N GLY A 501 -18.04 3.81 21.60
CA GLY A 501 -18.29 3.26 22.94
C GLY A 501 -19.68 2.63 23.06
N SER A 502 -20.65 3.15 22.31
CA SER A 502 -22.02 2.62 22.23
C SER A 502 -22.12 1.22 21.61
N SER A 503 -21.08 0.76 20.91
CA SER A 503 -21.02 -0.61 20.37
C SER A 503 -20.98 -1.68 21.46
N ALA A 504 -20.60 -1.33 22.69
CA ALA A 504 -20.61 -2.22 23.84
C ALA A 504 -22.04 -2.56 24.33
N ASP A 505 -23.05 -1.76 23.95
CA ASP A 505 -24.42 -1.91 24.41
C ASP A 505 -25.39 -2.42 23.32
N PHE A 506 -25.04 -2.30 22.02
CA PHE A 506 -25.89 -2.81 20.94
C PHE A 506 -25.13 -3.31 19.70
N PRO A 507 -25.21 -4.61 19.34
CA PRO A 507 -25.84 -5.72 20.09
C PRO A 507 -25.04 -6.14 21.34
N GLY A 508 -23.93 -5.45 21.62
CA GLY A 508 -23.01 -5.72 22.72
C GLY A 508 -21.72 -6.39 22.26
N ALA A 509 -20.72 -6.43 23.13
CA ALA A 509 -19.53 -7.25 22.91
C ALA A 509 -19.93 -8.73 22.90
N VAL A 510 -19.60 -9.44 21.82
CA VAL A 510 -19.81 -10.90 21.71
C VAL A 510 -18.43 -11.55 21.75
N GLU A 511 -18.15 -12.26 22.83
CA GLU A 511 -16.94 -13.08 22.93
C GLU A 511 -16.93 -14.16 21.83
N PRO A 512 -15.75 -14.56 21.33
CA PRO A 512 -15.66 -15.73 20.45
C PRO A 512 -16.35 -16.95 21.09
N PRO A 513 -17.03 -17.80 20.30
CA PRO A 513 -17.64 -19.00 20.85
C PRO A 513 -16.56 -19.86 21.52
N ALA A 514 -16.87 -20.38 22.71
CA ALA A 514 -15.96 -21.26 23.45
C ALA A 514 -15.60 -22.53 22.67
N ASP A 515 -16.47 -22.93 21.73
CA ASP A 515 -16.25 -24.01 20.77
C ASP A 515 -16.65 -23.51 19.36
N PRO A 516 -15.67 -23.22 18.47
CA PRO A 516 -15.94 -22.71 17.12
C PRO A 516 -16.57 -23.76 16.19
N GLU A 517 -16.56 -25.04 16.56
CA GLU A 517 -17.18 -26.13 15.79
C GLU A 517 -18.63 -26.41 16.24
N ALA A 518 -19.09 -25.77 17.31
CA ALA A 518 -20.44 -25.94 17.82
C ALA A 518 -21.50 -25.42 16.82
N THR A 519 -22.51 -26.25 16.56
CA THR A 519 -23.66 -25.84 15.75
C THR A 519 -24.67 -25.11 16.62
N HIS A 520 -24.94 -23.85 16.29
CA HIS A 520 -25.98 -23.05 16.96
C HIS A 520 -27.24 -22.97 16.09
N THR A 521 -28.40 -23.23 16.69
CA THR A 521 -29.71 -23.04 16.03
C THR A 521 -30.44 -21.88 16.70
N ALA A 522 -30.89 -20.92 15.90
CA ALA A 522 -31.72 -19.81 16.36
C ALA A 522 -33.09 -19.86 15.67
N THR A 523 -34.17 -19.84 16.45
CA THR A 523 -35.52 -19.69 15.92
C THR A 523 -35.77 -18.23 15.60
N ILE A 524 -35.73 -17.86 14.32
CA ILE A 524 -36.08 -16.51 13.87
C ILE A 524 -37.59 -16.45 13.67
N ASN A 525 -38.30 -15.72 14.54
CA ASN A 525 -39.73 -15.51 14.39
C ASN A 525 -39.97 -14.39 13.36
N GLY A 526 -39.95 -14.76 12.07
CA GLY A 526 -40.14 -13.82 10.96
C GLY A 526 -41.61 -13.46 10.74
N SER A 527 -42.21 -12.64 11.60
CA SER A 527 -43.54 -12.09 11.34
C SER A 527 -43.43 -10.86 10.42
N PHE A 528 -43.98 -10.92 9.20
CA PHE A 528 -44.14 -9.75 8.35
C PHE A 528 -45.50 -9.08 8.62
N LEU A 529 -45.63 -8.44 9.77
CA LEU A 529 -46.72 -7.48 9.97
C LEU A 529 -46.32 -6.19 9.26
N LYS A 530 -47.27 -5.64 8.49
CA LYS A 530 -47.12 -4.39 7.73
C LYS A 530 -46.57 -3.30 8.66
N THR A 531 -45.28 -3.01 8.48
CA THR A 531 -44.53 -1.87 9.04
C THR A 531 -44.72 -1.62 10.55
N PHE A 532 -44.03 -2.38 11.39
CA PHE A 532 -43.66 -1.92 12.73
C PHE A 532 -42.26 -1.32 12.69
N GLY A 533 -42.15 -0.02 12.90
CA GLY A 533 -40.89 0.72 12.98
C GLY A 533 -41.15 2.22 13.01
N ARG A 534 -40.33 2.98 13.76
CA ARG A 534 -40.36 4.44 13.70
C ARG A 534 -39.66 4.92 12.43
N ASP A 535 -40.10 6.05 11.89
CA ASP A 535 -39.47 6.71 10.74
C ASP A 535 -37.96 6.88 10.97
N THR A 536 -37.13 6.68 9.94
CA THR A 536 -35.69 6.99 9.96
C THR A 536 -35.41 8.39 9.41
N MET A 537 -34.35 9.06 9.87
CA MET A 537 -34.06 10.45 9.51
C MET A 537 -33.79 10.56 8.00
N GLY A 538 -34.58 11.38 7.30
CA GLY A 538 -34.43 11.64 5.86
C GLY A 538 -35.00 10.56 4.92
N TRP A 539 -35.64 9.51 5.44
CA TRP A 539 -36.22 8.43 4.63
C TRP A 539 -37.65 8.13 5.08
N LEU A 540 -38.60 8.05 4.15
CA LEU A 540 -40.01 7.70 4.39
C LEU A 540 -40.24 6.19 4.67
N SER A 541 -39.16 5.41 4.78
CA SER A 541 -39.23 3.97 5.04
C SER A 541 -38.90 3.69 6.51
N PRO A 542 -39.71 2.90 7.24
CA PRO A 542 -39.44 2.59 8.64
C PRO A 542 -38.16 1.76 8.80
N ALA A 543 -37.40 2.02 9.87
CA ALA A 543 -36.22 1.22 10.22
C ALA A 543 -36.61 -0.24 10.47
N ARG A 544 -35.89 -1.17 9.84
CA ARG A 544 -35.95 -2.59 10.19
C ARG A 544 -34.96 -2.84 11.32
N LYS A 545 -35.42 -3.36 12.47
CA LYS A 545 -34.48 -3.96 13.43
C LYS A 545 -33.92 -5.25 12.83
N PRO A 546 -32.60 -5.42 12.69
CA PRO A 546 -32.06 -6.73 12.38
C PRO A 546 -32.43 -7.68 13.52
N THR A 547 -33.10 -8.78 13.21
CA THR A 547 -33.29 -9.93 14.09
C THR A 547 -32.36 -11.04 13.61
N GLY A 548 -31.48 -11.55 14.47
CA GLY A 548 -30.55 -12.61 14.08
C GLY A 548 -29.44 -12.89 15.08
N THR A 549 -28.58 -13.84 14.71
CA THR A 549 -27.34 -14.19 15.40
C THR A 549 -26.19 -13.40 14.78
N TYR A 550 -25.28 -12.88 15.61
CA TYR A 550 -24.12 -12.11 15.16
C TYR A 550 -22.85 -12.96 15.23
N LEU A 551 -21.96 -12.82 14.25
CA LEU A 551 -20.63 -13.44 14.29
C LEU A 551 -19.65 -12.47 14.92
N ALA A 552 -18.78 -13.00 15.79
CA ALA A 552 -17.62 -12.24 16.26
C ALA A 552 -16.74 -11.86 15.05
N PRO A 553 -16.20 -10.63 14.99
CA PRO A 553 -15.32 -10.21 13.90
C PRO A 553 -14.19 -11.22 13.63
N GLY A 554 -14.02 -11.60 12.36
CA GLY A 554 -13.01 -12.60 11.94
C GLY A 554 -13.47 -14.06 11.97
N SER A 555 -14.70 -14.34 12.41
CA SER A 555 -15.27 -15.69 12.40
C SER A 555 -15.90 -16.02 11.04
N ILE A 556 -15.79 -17.28 10.61
CA ILE A 556 -16.48 -17.83 9.44
C ILE A 556 -17.56 -18.77 9.98
N ALA A 557 -18.79 -18.67 9.48
CA ALA A 557 -19.85 -19.61 9.80
C ALA A 557 -20.58 -20.09 8.55
N THR A 558 -21.00 -21.35 8.59
CA THR A 558 -21.87 -21.95 7.57
C THR A 558 -23.32 -21.80 8.02
N ILE A 559 -24.14 -21.12 7.23
CA ILE A 559 -25.57 -20.91 7.53
C ILE A 559 -26.40 -21.93 6.74
N THR A 560 -27.10 -22.83 7.42
CA THR A 560 -28.08 -23.73 6.80
C THR A 560 -29.49 -23.18 7.03
N VAL A 561 -30.24 -22.96 5.96
CA VAL A 561 -31.62 -22.44 6.01
C VAL A 561 -32.59 -23.57 5.65
N PRO A 562 -33.71 -23.75 6.36
CA PRO A 562 -34.71 -24.76 6.00
C PRO A 562 -35.27 -24.52 4.59
N SER A 563 -35.50 -25.59 3.84
CA SER A 563 -36.13 -25.53 2.51
C SER A 563 -37.55 -24.98 2.52
N SER A 564 -38.19 -24.91 3.69
CA SER A 564 -39.52 -24.33 3.89
C SER A 564 -39.55 -22.80 3.94
N LEU A 565 -38.41 -22.11 3.87
CA LEU A 565 -38.38 -20.64 3.88
C LEU A 565 -38.88 -20.10 2.52
N PRO A 566 -39.89 -19.21 2.48
CA PRO A 566 -40.40 -18.69 1.21
C PRO A 566 -39.31 -17.89 0.47
N GLN A 567 -39.13 -18.15 -0.84
CA GLN A 567 -38.12 -17.51 -1.71
C GLN A 567 -38.16 -15.97 -1.75
N ASN A 568 -39.24 -15.35 -1.26
CA ASN A 568 -39.41 -13.90 -1.18
C ASN A 568 -38.90 -13.29 0.15
N GLY A 569 -38.41 -14.11 1.09
CA GLY A 569 -37.79 -13.65 2.33
C GLY A 569 -36.33 -13.25 2.11
N CYS A 570 -36.01 -11.95 2.18
CA CYS A 570 -34.64 -11.49 2.09
C CYS A 570 -33.84 -11.83 3.36
N LEU A 571 -32.91 -12.79 3.29
CA LEU A 571 -31.74 -12.79 4.17
C LEU A 571 -30.79 -11.70 3.67
N ARG A 572 -30.59 -10.63 4.46
CA ARG A 572 -29.59 -9.59 4.17
C ARG A 572 -28.41 -9.76 5.11
N SER A 573 -27.21 -9.97 4.57
CA SER A 573 -25.96 -9.77 5.30
C SER A 573 -25.63 -8.26 5.34
N SER A 574 -25.70 -7.63 6.50
CA SER A 574 -25.07 -6.32 6.70
C SER A 574 -23.59 -6.54 6.98
N VAL A 575 -22.76 -6.45 5.94
CA VAL A 575 -21.31 -6.64 6.03
C VAL A 575 -20.68 -5.31 6.47
N GLN A 576 -20.44 -5.14 7.77
CA GLN A 576 -19.31 -4.33 8.20
C GLN A 576 -18.20 -5.30 8.63
N GLN A 577 -17.21 -5.42 7.75
CA GLN A 577 -15.95 -6.16 7.86
C GLN A 577 -15.99 -7.71 7.65
N ARG A 578 -15.37 -8.09 6.52
CA ARG A 578 -14.85 -9.41 6.08
C ARG A 578 -15.88 -10.51 5.70
N TYR A 579 -15.40 -11.37 4.79
CA TYR A 579 -16.13 -12.25 3.87
C TYR A 579 -17.03 -13.30 4.55
N VAL A 580 -18.27 -13.45 4.04
CA VAL A 580 -19.16 -14.59 4.32
C VAL A 580 -19.37 -15.36 3.02
N HIS A 581 -19.11 -16.67 3.03
CA HIS A 581 -19.40 -17.57 1.91
C HIS A 581 -20.77 -18.20 2.16
N ILE A 582 -21.75 -17.93 1.29
CA ILE A 582 -23.09 -18.54 1.34
C ILE A 582 -23.11 -19.63 0.27
N GLN A 583 -23.06 -20.90 0.67
CA GLN A 583 -23.28 -22.02 -0.23
C GLN A 583 -24.75 -22.45 -0.14
N ALA A 584 -25.52 -22.21 -1.20
CA ALA A 584 -26.82 -22.85 -1.38
C ALA A 584 -26.55 -24.28 -1.88
N GLY A 585 -26.79 -25.28 -1.03
CA GLY A 585 -26.67 -26.67 -1.43
C GLY A 585 -27.83 -27.09 -2.33
N GLU A 586 -27.54 -27.46 -3.58
CA GLU A 586 -28.44 -28.30 -4.39
C GLU A 586 -28.19 -29.79 -4.05
N PRO A 587 -29.22 -30.65 -4.19
CA PRO A 587 -29.16 -32.04 -3.76
C PRO A 587 -28.38 -32.89 -4.77
N GLN A 588 -27.24 -33.44 -4.36
CA GLN A 588 -26.65 -34.56 -5.10
C GLN A 588 -27.27 -35.87 -4.62
N SER A 589 -27.89 -36.57 -5.57
CA SER A 589 -28.30 -37.96 -5.43
C SER A 589 -27.28 -38.85 -6.14
N VAL A 590 -26.87 -39.89 -5.40
CA VAL A 590 -25.94 -41.01 -5.68
C VAL A 590 -24.47 -40.65 -5.81
#